data_AF-A0A7C0U3K0-F1
#
_entry.id   AF-A0A7C0U3K0-F1
#
_cell.length_a   1.000
_cell.length_b   1.000
_cell.length_c   1.000
_cell.angle_alpha   90.00
_cell.angle_beta   90.00
_cell.angle_gamma   90.00
#
_symmetry.space_group_name_H-M   'P 1'
#
loop_
_entity.id
_entity.type
_entity.pdbx_description
1 polymer ?
#
loop_
_entity_poly.entity_id
_entity_poly.type
_entity_poly.pdbx_seq_one_letter_code
_entity_poly.pdbx_strand_id
1 'polypeptide(L)'
;MIDFNDAYIIVDKERNILVMRKLGPLPEEFKNDKSLSFIEKQELRPVEMVLLEEKLNLTEEGKKRLTLLKKAVIEEDAGSKLDKPGRYYLKPERIEALKAIIKEFSIKS
;
A
#
# COMPACT_ATOMS: atom_id res chain seq x y z
N MET A 1 14.36 4.16 8.15
CA MET A 1 12.88 4.14 8.08
C MET A 1 12.53 3.85 6.64
N ILE A 2 11.61 2.93 6.37
CA ILE A 2 11.19 2.64 4.99
C ILE A 2 10.48 3.89 4.47
N ASP A 3 10.97 4.42 3.35
CA ASP A 3 10.47 5.64 2.74
C ASP A 3 9.57 5.29 1.55
N PHE A 4 8.26 5.42 1.75
CA PHE A 4 7.22 5.17 0.75
C PHE A 4 6.05 6.13 0.96
N ASN A 5 5.34 6.45 -0.12
CA ASN A 5 4.21 7.39 -0.11
C ASN A 5 2.97 6.87 -0.85
N ASP A 6 3.04 5.63 -1.36
CA ASP A 6 1.93 4.92 -1.98
C ASP A 6 2.03 3.43 -1.64
N ALA A 7 0.88 2.76 -1.59
CA ALA A 7 0.83 1.31 -1.41
C ALA A 7 -0.46 0.72 -1.97
N TYR A 8 -0.39 -0.53 -2.43
CA TYR A 8 -1.56 -1.29 -2.86
C TYR A 8 -1.36 -2.78 -2.59
N ILE A 9 -2.46 -3.52 -2.52
CA ILE A 9 -2.46 -4.97 -2.35
C ILE A 9 -2.82 -5.61 -3.69
N ILE A 10 -2.00 -6.54 -4.16
CA ILE A 10 -2.32 -7.41 -5.29
C ILE A 10 -2.94 -8.69 -4.71
N VAL A 11 -4.16 -8.99 -5.14
CA VAL A 11 -4.80 -10.28 -4.89
C VAL A 11 -4.95 -11.00 -6.23
N ASP A 12 -4.44 -12.22 -6.31
CA ASP A 12 -4.71 -13.18 -7.37
C ASP A 12 -4.80 -14.60 -6.79
N LYS A 13 -4.87 -15.62 -7.65
CA LYS A 13 -5.02 -17.03 -7.22
C LYS A 13 -3.86 -17.53 -6.37
N GLU A 14 -2.69 -16.90 -6.47
CA GLU A 14 -1.44 -17.34 -5.87
C GLU A 14 -0.90 -16.33 -4.84
N ARG A 15 -1.35 -15.07 -4.91
CA ARG A 15 -0.71 -13.94 -4.25
C ARG A 15 -1.73 -13.09 -3.51
N ASN A 16 -1.40 -12.75 -2.28
CA ASN A 16 -1.99 -11.63 -1.55
C ASN A 16 -0.83 -10.81 -1.00
N ILE A 17 -0.32 -9.88 -1.81
CA ILE A 17 0.96 -9.20 -1.57
C ILE A 17 0.73 -7.70 -1.46
N LEU A 18 1.22 -7.13 -0.36
CA LEU A 18 1.37 -5.69 -0.22
C LEU A 18 2.59 -5.21 -1.03
N VAL A 19 2.36 -4.21 -1.88
CA VAL A 19 3.37 -3.48 -2.63
C VAL A 19 3.39 -2.05 -2.10
N MET A 20 4.56 -1.58 -1.69
CA MET A 20 4.80 -0.20 -1.28
C MET A 20 5.65 0.47 -2.35
N ARG A 21 5.31 1.71 -2.70
CA ARG A 21 6.04 2.51 -3.68
C ARG A 21 6.47 3.83 -3.07
N LYS A 22 7.69 4.22 -3.41
CA LYS A 22 8.09 5.62 -3.36
C LYS A 22 7.83 6.21 -4.74
N LEU A 23 6.89 7.14 -4.79
CA LEU A 23 6.55 7.85 -6.01
C LEU A 23 7.16 9.24 -5.98
N GLY A 24 7.70 9.67 -7.12
CA GLY A 24 8.14 11.04 -7.32
C GLY A 24 6.95 12.01 -7.45
N PRO A 25 7.23 13.29 -7.77
CA PRO A 25 6.17 14.28 -7.96
C PRO A 25 5.28 13.92 -9.14
N LEU A 26 3.99 14.26 -9.04
CA LEU A 26 3.07 14.21 -10.17
C LEU A 26 3.56 15.19 -11.26
N PRO A 27 3.68 14.76 -12.53
CA PRO A 27 4.09 15.64 -13.62
C PRO A 27 3.21 16.90 -13.69
N GLU A 28 3.82 18.04 -14.04
CA GLU A 28 3.17 19.35 -14.00
C GLU A 28 1.87 19.39 -14.81
N GLU A 29 1.82 18.71 -15.95
CA GLU A 29 0.64 18.65 -16.81
C GLU A 29 -0.60 18.04 -16.12
N PHE A 30 -0.42 17.25 -15.06
CA PHE A 30 -1.50 16.57 -14.34
C PHE A 30 -1.82 17.17 -12.97
N LYS A 31 -0.99 18.10 -12.45
CA LYS A 31 -1.15 18.61 -11.06
C LYS A 31 -2.51 19.25 -10.81
N ASN A 32 -2.99 20.04 -11.76
CA ASN A 32 -4.25 20.77 -11.66
C ASN A 32 -5.42 20.06 -12.34
N ASP A 33 -5.21 18.85 -12.86
CA ASP A 33 -6.26 18.06 -13.46
C ASP A 33 -7.21 17.54 -12.38
N LYS A 34 -8.45 18.06 -12.39
CA LYS A 34 -9.52 17.67 -11.46
C LYS A 34 -10.33 16.46 -11.97
N SER A 35 -10.14 16.04 -13.22
CA SER A 35 -10.79 14.87 -13.79
C SER A 35 -10.17 13.57 -13.30
N LEU A 36 -8.88 13.59 -12.96
CA LEU A 36 -8.15 12.44 -12.45
C LEU A 36 -8.47 12.16 -10.99
N SER A 37 -8.88 10.93 -10.72
CA SER A 37 -8.99 10.36 -9.38
C SER A 37 -7.64 10.29 -8.67
N PHE A 38 -7.68 10.07 -7.35
CA PHE A 38 -6.46 9.86 -6.57
C PHE A 38 -5.61 8.71 -7.14
N ILE A 39 -6.23 7.59 -7.51
CA ILE A 39 -5.52 6.39 -8.00
C ILE A 39 -4.84 6.69 -9.34
N GLU A 40 -5.54 7.33 -10.28
CA GLU A 40 -4.96 7.72 -11.57
C GLU A 40 -3.76 8.64 -11.38
N LYS A 41 -3.84 9.58 -10.44
CA LYS A 41 -2.70 10.44 -10.08
C LYS A 41 -1.52 9.68 -9.48
N GLN A 42 -1.71 8.54 -8.81
CA GLN A 42 -0.59 7.73 -8.33
C GLN A 42 0.06 6.94 -9.48
N GLU A 43 -0.75 6.39 -10.38
CA GLU A 43 -0.23 5.62 -11.53
C GLU A 43 0.55 6.48 -12.54
N LEU A 44 0.26 7.79 -12.61
CA LEU A 44 1.00 8.73 -13.46
C LEU A 44 2.31 9.24 -12.84
N ARG A 45 2.57 8.97 -11.56
CA ARG A 45 3.81 9.39 -10.92
C ARG A 45 4.95 8.45 -11.29
N PRO A 46 6.18 8.97 -11.49
CA PRO A 46 7.34 8.13 -11.67
C PRO A 46 7.58 7.30 -10.40
N VAL A 47 7.82 6.00 -10.57
CA VAL A 47 8.17 5.10 -9.47
C VAL A 47 9.67 5.20 -9.20
N GLU A 48 10.04 5.73 -8.03
CA GLU A 48 11.44 5.85 -7.61
C GLU A 48 11.93 4.57 -6.93
N MET A 49 11.05 3.89 -6.19
CA MET A 49 11.38 2.67 -5.46
C MET A 49 10.14 1.78 -5.29
N VAL A 50 10.35 0.47 -5.30
CA VAL A 50 9.35 -0.54 -4.94
C VAL A 50 9.87 -1.39 -3.79
N LEU A 51 9.04 -1.57 -2.76
CA LEU A 51 9.28 -2.50 -1.66
C LEU A 51 8.12 -3.49 -1.57
N LEU A 52 8.45 -4.78 -1.47
CA LEU A 52 7.46 -5.84 -1.32
C LEU A 52 7.30 -6.23 0.15
N GLU A 53 6.11 -6.72 0.49
CA GLU A 53 5.76 -7.25 1.83
C GLU A 53 6.83 -8.16 2.44
N GLU A 54 7.40 -9.06 1.64
CA GLU A 54 8.41 -10.03 2.07
C GLU A 54 9.71 -9.40 2.58
N LYS A 55 9.98 -8.15 2.20
CA LYS A 55 11.14 -7.39 2.68
C LYS A 55 10.89 -6.77 4.05
N LEU A 56 9.65 -6.79 4.54
CA LEU A 56 9.31 -6.32 5.88
C LEU A 56 9.70 -7.39 6.91
N ASN A 57 10.72 -7.09 7.70
CA ASN A 57 11.11 -7.94 8.81
C ASN A 57 10.28 -7.62 10.05
N LEU A 58 9.04 -8.13 10.11
CA LEU A 58 8.10 -7.87 11.21
C LEU A 58 8.09 -8.99 12.24
N THR A 59 7.84 -8.63 13.49
CA THR A 59 7.45 -9.58 14.54
C THR A 59 6.14 -10.29 14.20
N GLU A 60 5.83 -11.39 14.88
CA GLU A 60 4.56 -12.12 14.69
C GLU A 60 3.33 -11.24 14.95
N GLU A 61 3.38 -10.35 15.93
CA GLU A 61 2.31 -9.37 16.17
C GLU A 61 2.21 -8.38 15.00
N GLY A 62 3.34 -7.90 14.48
CA GLY A 62 3.37 -7.05 13.28
C GLY A 62 2.72 -7.71 12.06
N LYS A 63 3.00 -9.00 11.81
CA LYS A 63 2.38 -9.78 10.74
C LYS A 63 0.87 -9.94 10.92
N LYS A 64 0.39 -10.14 12.16
CA LYS A 64 -1.05 -10.17 12.47
C LYS A 64 -1.71 -8.82 12.18
N ARG A 65 -1.12 -7.72 12.64
CA ARG A 65 -1.60 -6.35 12.39
C ARG A 65 -1.63 -6.03 10.91
N LEU A 66 -0.60 -6.45 10.16
CA LEU A 66 -0.53 -6.28 8.72
C LEU A 66 -1.67 -7.05 8.00
N THR A 67 -1.94 -8.28 8.41
CA THR A 67 -3.06 -9.08 7.89
C THR A 67 -4.40 -8.38 8.13
N LEU A 68 -4.62 -7.83 9.34
CA LEU A 68 -5.83 -7.08 9.66
C LEU A 68 -5.95 -5.79 8.84
N LEU A 69 -4.85 -5.07 8.64
CA LEU A 69 -4.82 -3.88 7.77
C LEU A 69 -5.22 -4.25 6.33
N LYS A 70 -4.64 -5.30 5.77
CA LYS A 70 -4.95 -5.78 4.42
C LYS A 70 -6.42 -6.15 4.28
N LYS A 71 -6.98 -6.82 5.29
CA LYS A 71 -8.40 -7.15 5.35
C LYS A 71 -9.29 -5.91 5.35
N ALA A 72 -8.96 -4.91 6.18
CA ALA A 72 -9.71 -3.67 6.24
C ALA A 72 -9.70 -2.93 4.88
N VAL A 73 -8.56 -2.88 4.20
CA VAL A 73 -8.45 -2.27 2.86
C VAL A 73 -9.35 -2.97 1.84
N ILE A 74 -9.40 -4.30 1.85
CA ILE A 74 -10.15 -5.08 0.86
C ILE A 74 -11.65 -5.11 1.18
N GLU A 75 -12.02 -5.41 2.43
CA GLU A 75 -13.41 -5.62 2.82
C GLU A 75 -14.12 -4.31 3.18
N GLU A 76 -13.48 -3.45 3.99
CA GLU A 76 -14.13 -2.21 4.48
C GLU A 76 -13.99 -1.08 3.46
N ASP A 77 -12.78 -0.82 2.96
CA ASP A 77 -12.54 0.35 2.11
C ASP A 77 -13.01 0.11 0.66
N ALA A 78 -12.85 -1.13 0.15
CA ALA A 78 -13.19 -1.49 -1.23
C ALA A 78 -14.49 -2.32 -1.36
N GLY A 79 -15.13 -2.73 -0.26
CA GLY A 79 -16.36 -3.52 -0.30
C GLY A 79 -16.20 -4.87 -1.02
N SER A 80 -15.00 -5.45 -0.96
CA SER A 80 -14.62 -6.64 -1.71
C SER A 80 -14.47 -7.88 -0.81
N LYS A 81 -14.25 -9.04 -1.44
CA LYS A 81 -13.87 -10.27 -0.72
C LYS A 81 -12.36 -10.48 -0.79
N LEU A 82 -11.78 -11.06 0.25
CA LEU A 82 -10.33 -11.32 0.35
C LEU A 82 -9.74 -12.17 -0.78
N ASP A 83 -10.56 -13.02 -1.39
CA ASP A 83 -10.19 -13.93 -2.46
C ASP A 83 -10.48 -13.37 -3.85
N LYS A 84 -11.11 -12.20 -3.95
CA LYS A 84 -11.44 -11.58 -5.24
C LYS A 84 -10.16 -11.02 -5.87
N PRO A 85 -9.77 -11.47 -7.08
CA PRO A 85 -8.59 -10.94 -7.73
C PRO A 85 -8.74 -9.45 -8.04
N GLY A 86 -7.68 -8.68 -7.81
CA GLY A 86 -7.70 -7.23 -8.00
C GLY A 86 -6.47 -6.51 -7.46
N ARG A 87 -6.46 -5.19 -7.66
CA ARG A 87 -5.52 -4.26 -7.03
C ARG A 87 -6.29 -3.34 -6.11
N TYR A 88 -5.90 -3.32 -4.84
CA TYR A 88 -6.57 -2.57 -3.80
C TYR A 88 -5.63 -1.50 -3.26
N TYR A 89 -5.84 -0.26 -3.66
CA TYR A 89 -5.01 0.86 -3.25
C TYR A 89 -5.30 1.25 -1.80
N LEU A 90 -4.23 1.48 -1.03
CA LEU A 90 -4.35 2.01 0.31
C LEU A 90 -4.65 3.51 0.22
N LYS A 91 -5.69 3.93 0.94
CA LYS A 91 -5.95 5.36 1.18
C LYS A 91 -4.85 5.97 2.06
N PRO A 92 -4.66 7.29 2.06
CA PRO A 92 -3.63 7.95 2.87
C PRO A 92 -3.61 7.54 4.34
N GLU A 93 -4.77 7.41 4.97
CA GLU A 93 -4.90 6.97 6.37
C GLU A 93 -4.40 5.52 6.60
N ARG A 94 -4.61 4.62 5.63
CA ARG A 94 -4.12 3.24 5.68
C ARG A 94 -2.61 3.18 5.43
N ILE A 95 -2.07 4.09 4.62
CA ILE A 95 -0.62 4.25 4.42
C ILE A 95 0.05 4.65 5.74
N GLU A 96 -0.52 5.61 6.48
CA GLU A 96 0.02 6.00 7.79
C GLU A 96 -0.10 4.87 8.82
N ALA A 97 -1.20 4.12 8.83
CA ALA A 97 -1.34 2.93 9.66
C ALA A 97 -0.28 1.86 9.32
N LEU A 98 0.01 1.63 8.03
CA LEU A 98 1.06 0.72 7.59
C LEU A 98 2.44 1.18 8.08
N LYS A 99 2.76 2.48 7.94
CA LYS A 99 4.00 3.05 8.46
C LYS A 99 4.12 2.85 9.98
N ALA A 100 3.03 3.03 10.72
CA ALA A 100 3.01 2.79 12.16
C ALA A 100 3.29 1.32 12.50
N ILE A 101 2.63 0.37 11.82
CA ILE A 101 2.88 -1.06 11.99
C ILE A 101 4.35 -1.39 11.74
N ILE A 102 4.91 -0.92 10.63
CA ILE A 102 6.31 -1.13 10.30
C ILE A 102 7.21 -0.54 11.39
N LYS A 103 6.98 0.69 11.81
CA LYS A 103 7.81 1.37 12.81
C LYS A 103 7.79 0.68 14.17
N GLU A 104 6.62 0.22 14.61
CA GLU A 104 6.42 -0.37 15.94
C GLU A 104 6.85 -1.83 16.01
N PHE A 105 6.57 -2.60 14.95
CA PHE A 105 6.73 -4.05 14.96
C PHE A 105 7.86 -4.58 14.09
N SER A 106 8.71 -3.72 13.53
CA SER A 106 9.95 -4.17 12.87
C SER A 106 10.90 -4.80 13.88
N ILE A 107 11.44 -5.96 13.53
CA ILE A 107 12.52 -6.59 14.27
C ILE A 107 13.76 -5.72 14.06
N LYS A 108 14.15 -4.98 15.11
CA LYS A 108 15.42 -4.24 15.11
C LYS A 108 16.55 -5.27 15.05
N SER A 109 17.28 -5.27 13.95
CA SER A 109 18.58 -5.95 13.86
C SER A 109 19.61 -5.16 14.65
#